data_AF-A0A7C3Y4A9-F1
#
_entry.id   AF-A0A7C3Y4A9-F1
#
_cell.length_a   1.000
_cell.length_b   1.000
_cell.length_c   1.000
_cell.angle_alpha   90.00
_cell.angle_beta   90.00
_cell.angle_gamma   90.00
#
_symmetry.space_group_name_H-M   'P 1'
#
loop_
_entity.id
_entity.type
_entity.pdbx_description
1 polymer ?
#
loop_
_entity_poly.entity_id
_entity_poly.type
_entity_poly.pdbx_seq_one_letter_code
_entity_poly.pdbx_strand_id
1 'polypeptide(L)'
;MNLLSTIKGSLLEGFFPAGWDLAKIDACCSHAPDEIGERQSWWHPDFEPLACRDLAEFEVRMGHEVALEITRTRDAGKELILILPVGPMGMYRWIVYFLQEWGVSCAHVHGFNMDEWSDAQGNTLPGDTAGAFE
;
A
#
# COMPACT_ATOMS: atom_id res chain seq x y z
N MET A 1 -26.11 9.11 9.58
CA MET A 1 -26.50 9.11 8.16
C MET A 1 -25.47 8.28 7.43
N ASN A 2 -25.89 7.26 6.68
CA ASN A 2 -25.00 6.40 5.89
C ASN A 2 -25.54 6.24 4.46
N LEU A 3 -24.78 5.58 3.59
CA LEU A 3 -25.13 5.33 2.20
C LEU A 3 -26.53 4.70 2.06
N LEU A 4 -26.84 3.68 2.88
CA LEU A 4 -28.12 2.96 2.81
C LEU A 4 -29.31 3.87 3.10
N SER A 5 -29.17 4.77 4.07
CA SER A 5 -30.21 5.73 4.44
C SER A 5 -30.43 6.84 3.43
N THR A 6 -29.47 7.11 2.54
CA THR A 6 -29.49 8.23 1.59
C THR A 6 -29.74 7.84 0.14
N ILE A 7 -29.62 6.55 -0.22
CA ILE A 7 -29.87 6.08 -1.60
C ILE A 7 -31.32 6.30 -2.03
N LYS A 8 -32.28 6.02 -1.14
CA LYS A 8 -33.71 6.10 -1.47
C LYS A 8 -34.11 7.54 -1.80
N GLY A 9 -34.67 7.76 -2.99
CA GLY A 9 -35.06 9.09 -3.50
C GLY A 9 -33.89 9.92 -4.06
N SER A 10 -32.67 9.36 -4.11
CA SER A 10 -31.51 10.02 -4.72
C SER A 10 -31.35 9.66 -6.20
N LEU A 11 -30.46 10.37 -6.89
CA LEU A 11 -30.05 10.02 -8.26
C LEU A 11 -29.31 8.66 -8.36
N LEU A 12 -28.89 8.09 -7.23
CA LEU A 12 -28.23 6.79 -7.16
C LEU A 12 -29.21 5.63 -6.93
N GLU A 13 -30.52 5.90 -6.81
CA GLU A 13 -31.52 4.84 -6.68
C GLU A 13 -31.53 3.98 -7.97
N GLY A 14 -31.24 2.69 -7.82
CA GLY A 14 -31.11 1.76 -8.95
C GLY A 14 -29.79 1.87 -9.74
N PHE A 15 -28.84 2.70 -9.31
CA PHE A 15 -27.53 2.84 -9.97
C PHE A 15 -26.59 1.66 -9.68
N PHE A 16 -26.54 1.21 -8.43
CA PHE A 16 -25.63 0.13 -8.03
C PHE A 16 -26.07 -1.23 -8.59
N PRO A 17 -25.13 -2.13 -8.94
CA PRO A 17 -25.48 -3.45 -9.45
C PRO A 17 -26.39 -4.22 -8.49
N ALA A 18 -27.46 -4.81 -9.02
CA ALA A 18 -28.44 -5.54 -8.22
C ALA A 18 -27.85 -6.75 -7.45
N GLY A 19 -26.71 -7.27 -7.89
CA GLY A 19 -25.99 -8.36 -7.21
C GLY A 19 -25.15 -7.91 -6.01
N TRP A 20 -25.06 -6.60 -5.73
CA TRP A 20 -24.30 -6.09 -4.58
C TRP A 20 -25.15 -6.06 -3.32
N ASP A 21 -24.64 -6.67 -2.27
CA ASP A 21 -25.18 -6.52 -0.92
C ASP A 21 -24.57 -5.27 -0.28
N LEU A 22 -25.24 -4.13 -0.48
CA LEU A 22 -24.79 -2.84 0.05
C LEU A 22 -24.76 -2.83 1.58
N ALA A 23 -25.61 -3.61 2.24
CA ALA A 23 -25.62 -3.70 3.70
C ALA A 23 -24.37 -4.44 4.20
N LYS A 24 -23.97 -5.52 3.51
CA LYS A 24 -22.72 -6.22 3.80
C LYS A 24 -21.49 -5.36 3.54
N ILE A 25 -21.49 -4.55 2.47
CA ILE A 25 -20.39 -3.61 2.19
C ILE A 25 -20.31 -2.53 3.27
N ASP A 26 -21.43 -1.92 3.68
CA ASP A 26 -21.48 -0.93 4.76
C ASP A 26 -20.94 -1.52 6.07
N ALA A 27 -21.29 -2.77 6.38
CA ALA A 27 -20.80 -3.48 7.55
C ALA A 27 -19.26 -3.67 7.54
N CYS A 28 -18.65 -3.96 6.39
CA CYS A 28 -17.19 -4.07 6.27
C CYS A 28 -16.44 -2.79 6.65
N CYS A 29 -17.08 -1.63 6.52
CA CYS A 29 -16.50 -0.32 6.81
C CYS A 29 -17.04 0.30 8.11
N SER A 30 -17.72 -0.50 8.95
CA SER A 30 -18.46 0.01 10.11
C SER A 30 -17.62 0.20 11.37
N HIS A 31 -16.36 -0.27 11.38
CA HIS A 31 -15.46 -0.13 12.52
C HIS A 31 -15.09 1.34 12.75
N ALA A 32 -15.16 1.77 14.00
CA ALA A 32 -14.73 3.09 14.40
C ALA A 32 -13.20 3.21 14.30
N PRO A 33 -12.65 4.41 14.09
CA PRO A 33 -11.20 4.60 13.99
C PRO A 33 -10.42 4.11 15.21
N ASP A 34 -11.00 4.18 16.40
CA ASP A 34 -10.43 3.69 17.66
C ASP A 34 -10.45 2.15 17.79
N GLU A 35 -11.26 1.46 16.99
CA GLU A 35 -11.35 0.00 16.93
C GLU A 35 -10.34 -0.61 15.93
N ILE A 36 -9.55 0.19 15.22
CA ILE A 36 -8.61 -0.29 14.19
C ILE A 36 -7.56 -1.27 14.73
N GLY A 37 -7.24 -1.16 16.02
CA GLY A 37 -6.31 -2.05 16.72
C GLY A 37 -6.94 -3.35 17.23
N GLU A 38 -8.27 -3.48 17.17
CA GLU A 38 -8.96 -4.66 17.68
C GLU A 38 -8.72 -5.86 16.78
N ARG A 39 -8.07 -6.89 17.36
CA ARG A 39 -7.75 -8.12 16.63
C ARG A 39 -9.02 -8.84 16.18
N GLN A 40 -9.11 -9.09 14.89
CA GLN A 40 -10.19 -9.90 14.33
C GLN A 40 -9.81 -11.38 14.30
N SER A 41 -10.81 -12.26 14.47
CA SER A 41 -10.58 -13.70 14.58
C SER A 41 -10.01 -14.35 13.31
N TRP A 42 -10.12 -13.67 12.16
CA TRP A 42 -9.62 -14.12 10.86
C TRP A 42 -8.25 -13.52 10.50
N TRP A 43 -7.68 -12.64 11.31
CA TRP A 43 -6.35 -12.10 11.05
C TRP A 43 -5.27 -13.17 11.20
N HIS A 44 -4.21 -13.06 10.40
CA HIS A 44 -3.02 -13.87 10.60
C HIS A 44 -2.47 -13.64 12.02
N PRO A 45 -1.97 -14.68 12.72
CA PRO A 45 -1.44 -14.53 14.09
C PRO A 45 -0.39 -13.43 14.20
N ASP A 46 0.48 -13.32 13.19
CA ASP A 46 1.58 -12.35 13.15
C ASP A 46 1.19 -11.00 12.53
N PHE A 47 -0.05 -10.81 12.09
CA PHE A 47 -0.50 -9.52 11.56
C PHE A 47 -0.85 -8.57 12.70
N GLU A 48 -0.21 -7.41 12.78
CA GLU A 48 -0.47 -6.39 13.79
C GLU A 48 -0.47 -4.98 13.16
N PRO A 49 -1.52 -4.17 13.35
CA PRO A 49 -1.51 -2.77 12.95
C PRO A 49 -0.64 -1.95 13.91
N LEU A 50 0.29 -1.18 13.35
CA LEU A 50 1.17 -0.30 14.13
C LEU A 50 0.83 1.17 13.86
N ALA A 51 0.46 1.89 14.92
CA ALA A 51 0.23 3.33 14.83
C ALA A 51 1.57 4.09 14.79
N CYS A 52 1.68 5.03 13.85
CA CYS A 52 2.79 5.98 13.78
C CYS A 52 2.29 7.36 14.24
N ARG A 53 3.12 8.10 14.97
CA ARG A 53 2.72 9.43 15.50
C ARG A 53 2.53 10.46 14.40
N ASP A 54 3.37 10.38 13.37
CA ASP A 54 3.37 11.28 12.22
C ASP A 54 3.89 10.56 10.97
N LEU A 55 3.85 11.28 9.85
CA LEU A 55 4.32 10.78 8.56
C LEU A 55 5.83 10.46 8.58
N ALA A 56 6.64 11.23 9.31
CA ALA A 56 8.08 11.01 9.35
C ALA A 56 8.43 9.70 10.05
N GLU A 57 7.75 9.38 11.17
CA GLU A 57 7.88 8.09 11.84
C GLU A 57 7.43 6.95 10.92
N PHE A 58 6.31 7.11 10.21
CA PHE A 58 5.84 6.11 9.26
C PHE A 58 6.85 5.83 8.14
N GLU A 59 7.41 6.88 7.53
CA GLU A 59 8.41 6.77 6.47
C GLU A 59 9.68 6.06 6.93
N VAL A 60 10.19 6.37 8.12
CA VAL A 60 11.36 5.70 8.70
C VAL A 60 11.07 4.22 8.94
N ARG A 61 9.93 3.90 9.58
CA ARG A 61 9.57 2.52 9.92
C ARG A 61 9.34 1.69 8.67
N MET A 62 8.57 2.19 7.72
CA MET A 62 8.30 1.48 6.48
C MET A 62 9.59 1.28 5.68
N GLY A 63 10.46 2.29 5.60
CA GLY A 63 11.74 2.15 4.93
C GLY A 63 12.69 1.16 5.62
N HIS A 64 12.69 1.14 6.96
CA HIS A 64 13.43 0.15 7.74
C HIS A 64 12.96 -1.28 7.44
N GLU A 65 11.66 -1.55 7.49
CA GLU A 65 11.13 -2.89 7.27
C GLU A 65 11.42 -3.41 5.85
N VAL A 66 11.32 -2.54 4.84
CA VAL A 66 11.69 -2.93 3.46
C VAL A 66 13.19 -3.20 3.33
N ALA A 67 14.06 -2.36 3.90
CA ALA A 67 15.50 -2.60 3.90
C ALA A 67 15.89 -3.89 4.65
N LEU A 68 15.20 -4.17 5.76
CA LEU A 68 15.39 -5.39 6.55
C LEU A 68 14.98 -6.63 5.77
N GLU A 69 13.87 -6.58 5.03
CA GLU A 69 13.44 -7.69 4.17
C GLU A 69 14.41 -7.94 3.01
N ILE A 70 14.92 -6.89 2.37
CA ILE A 70 15.98 -6.98 1.35
C ILE A 70 17.21 -7.68 1.94
N THR A 71 17.63 -7.28 3.13
CA THR A 71 18.80 -7.83 3.83
C THR A 71 18.60 -9.30 4.20
N ARG A 72 17.47 -9.64 4.82
CA ARG A 72 17.14 -11.03 5.19
C ARG A 72 17.07 -11.95 3.98
N THR A 73 16.52 -11.46 2.86
CA THR A 73 16.41 -12.25 1.64
C THR A 73 17.78 -12.52 1.01
N ARG A 74 18.67 -11.52 1.02
CA ARG A 74 20.09 -11.68 0.64
C ARG A 74 20.78 -12.74 1.50
N ASP A 75 20.64 -12.63 2.83
CA ASP A 75 21.31 -13.50 3.78
C ASP A 75 20.79 -14.94 3.70
N ALA A 76 19.53 -15.11 3.27
CA ALA A 76 18.94 -16.40 2.93
C ALA A 76 19.36 -16.93 1.55
N GLY A 77 20.15 -16.19 0.76
CA GLY A 77 20.62 -16.57 -0.56
C GLY A 77 19.52 -16.65 -1.62
N LYS A 78 18.49 -15.80 -1.52
CA LYS A 78 17.32 -15.80 -2.41
C LYS A 78 17.24 -14.51 -3.24
N GLU A 79 16.58 -14.62 -4.39
CA GLU A 79 16.11 -13.46 -5.15
C GLU A 79 14.86 -12.86 -4.48
N LEU A 80 14.72 -11.54 -4.55
CA LEU A 80 13.57 -10.80 -4.04
C LEU A 80 12.87 -10.06 -5.17
N ILE A 81 11.54 -10.21 -5.27
CA ILE A 81 10.71 -9.40 -6.15
C ILE A 81 9.91 -8.43 -5.29
N LEU A 82 10.00 -7.13 -5.58
CA LEU A 82 9.25 -6.08 -4.91
C LEU A 82 8.29 -5.40 -5.87
N ILE A 83 7.04 -5.22 -5.44
CA ILE A 83 6.07 -4.34 -6.09
C ILE A 83 6.05 -3.04 -5.28
N LEU A 84 6.51 -1.95 -5.89
CA LEU A 84 6.80 -0.69 -5.23
C LEU A 84 5.67 0.31 -5.50
N PRO A 85 5.05 0.88 -4.44
CA PRO A 85 4.02 1.90 -4.62
C PRO A 85 4.66 3.18 -5.15
N VAL A 86 4.03 3.79 -6.13
CA VAL A 86 4.58 4.94 -6.84
C VAL A 86 4.00 6.26 -6.32
N GLY A 87 4.82 7.31 -6.32
CA GLY A 87 4.54 8.61 -5.69
C GLY A 87 5.68 9.07 -4.76
N PRO A 88 5.70 10.34 -4.30
CA PRO A 88 6.71 10.83 -3.37
C PRO A 88 6.53 10.19 -1.99
N MET A 89 7.00 8.95 -1.84
CA MET A 89 6.98 8.19 -0.60
C MET A 89 8.33 8.39 0.10
N GLY A 90 8.36 9.16 1.20
CA GLY A 90 9.61 9.45 1.90
C GLY A 90 10.33 8.20 2.46
N MET A 91 9.65 7.04 2.49
CA MET A 91 10.25 5.75 2.84
C MET A 91 11.45 5.36 1.95
N TYR A 92 11.47 5.72 0.67
CA TYR A 92 12.54 5.32 -0.25
C TYR A 92 13.90 5.87 0.15
N ARG A 93 13.93 7.11 0.66
CA ARG A 93 15.15 7.70 1.23
C ARG A 93 15.67 6.85 2.39
N TRP A 94 14.79 6.36 3.25
CA TRP A 94 15.17 5.54 4.40
C TRP A 94 15.64 4.15 3.99
N ILE A 95 15.01 3.53 2.98
CA ILE A 95 15.48 2.27 2.39
C ILE A 95 16.93 2.42 1.93
N VAL A 96 17.23 3.46 1.12
CA VAL A 96 18.59 3.72 0.62
C VAL A 96 19.55 3.96 1.78
N TYR A 97 19.16 4.79 2.75
CA TYR A 97 19.99 5.08 3.93
C TYR A 97 20.38 3.80 4.67
N PHE A 98 19.43 2.95 5.06
CA PHE A 98 19.72 1.74 5.81
C PHE A 98 20.57 0.75 5.02
N LEU A 99 20.27 0.53 3.74
CA LEU A 99 21.05 -0.38 2.90
C LEU A 99 22.50 0.09 2.73
N GLN A 100 22.72 1.40 2.59
CA GLN A 100 24.06 1.98 2.54
C GLN A 100 24.80 1.81 3.86
N GLU A 101 24.16 2.15 4.98
CA GLU A 101 24.75 2.00 6.33
C GLU A 101 25.10 0.54 6.65
N TRP A 102 24.29 -0.42 6.18
CA TRP A 102 24.50 -1.86 6.42
C TRP A 102 25.38 -2.54 5.36
N GLY A 103 25.79 -1.83 4.31
CA GLY A 103 26.58 -2.40 3.22
C GLY A 103 25.86 -3.52 2.46
N VAL A 104 24.55 -3.35 2.22
CA VAL A 104 23.70 -4.35 1.57
C VAL A 104 23.51 -3.99 0.09
N SER A 105 23.99 -4.85 -0.80
CA SER A 105 23.74 -4.76 -2.24
C SER A 105 22.32 -5.16 -2.59
N CYS A 106 21.72 -4.51 -3.59
CA CYS A 106 20.42 -4.88 -4.18
C CYS A 106 20.55 -5.77 -5.43
N ALA A 107 21.71 -6.40 -5.68
CA ALA A 107 21.92 -7.21 -6.88
C ALA A 107 20.94 -8.39 -7.03
N HIS A 108 20.34 -8.85 -5.93
CA HIS A 108 19.33 -9.91 -5.86
C HIS A 108 17.88 -9.39 -5.86
N VAL A 109 17.67 -8.08 -6.08
CA VAL A 109 16.35 -7.43 -5.98
C VAL A 109 15.85 -7.05 -7.38
N HIS A 110 14.61 -7.43 -7.67
CA HIS A 110 13.87 -7.10 -8.89
C HIS A 110 12.66 -6.26 -8.53
N GLY A 111 12.59 -5.03 -9.03
CA GLY A 111 11.50 -4.09 -8.76
C GLY A 111 10.48 -4.02 -9.89
N PHE A 112 9.21 -3.88 -9.53
CA PHE A 112 8.12 -3.50 -10.42
C PHE A 112 7.36 -2.34 -9.79
N ASN A 113 6.94 -1.37 -10.58
CA ASN A 113 6.03 -0.33 -10.12
C ASN A 113 4.61 -0.91 -9.94
N MET A 114 3.92 -0.50 -8.88
CA MET A 114 2.54 -0.92 -8.60
C MET A 114 1.56 -0.39 -9.66
N ASP A 115 1.81 0.81 -10.17
CA ASP A 115 1.05 1.49 -11.20
C ASP A 115 1.94 2.42 -12.01
N GLU A 116 1.47 2.83 -13.20
CA GLU A 116 2.09 3.83 -14.07
C GLU A 116 1.01 4.59 -14.83
N TRP A 117 1.30 5.83 -15.19
CA TRP A 117 0.43 6.65 -16.03
C TRP A 117 0.37 6.09 -17.45
N SER A 118 -0.85 5.98 -17.97
CA SER A 118 -1.10 5.66 -19.37
C SER A 118 -1.99 6.69 -20.03
N ASP A 119 -1.72 6.99 -21.30
CA ASP A 119 -2.66 7.75 -22.12
C ASP A 119 -3.95 6.94 -22.42
N ALA A 120 -4.92 7.58 -23.09
CA ALA A 120 -6.18 6.93 -23.43
C ALA A 120 -6.04 5.77 -24.45
N GLN A 121 -4.85 5.59 -25.04
CA GLN A 121 -4.52 4.50 -25.94
C GLN A 121 -3.75 3.37 -25.23
N GLY A 122 -3.41 3.54 -23.95
CA GLY A 122 -2.69 2.57 -23.13
C GLY A 122 -1.16 2.65 -23.27
N ASN A 123 -0.61 3.72 -23.83
CA ASN A 123 0.85 3.92 -23.87
C ASN A 123 1.32 4.51 -22.54
N THR A 124 2.43 3.98 -22.00
CA THR A 124 3.07 4.52 -20.79
C THR A 124 3.83 5.81 -21.09
N LEU A 125 4.05 6.62 -20.04
CA LEU A 125 4.92 7.79 -20.14
C LEU A 125 6.38 7.36 -20.41
N PRO A 126 7.15 8.12 -21.19
CA PRO A 126 8.60 7.96 -21.24
C PRO A 126 9.19 8.14 -19.83
N GLY A 127 10.11 7.26 -19.42
CA GLY A 127 10.69 7.27 -18.07
C GLY A 127 11.47 8.54 -17.70
N ASP A 128 11.88 9.36 -18.66
CA ASP A 128 12.50 10.67 -18.40
C ASP A 128 11.47 11.80 -18.17
N THR A 129 10.18 11.49 -18.20
CA THR A 129 9.10 12.45 -17.98
C THR A 129 9.01 12.79 -16.49
N ALA A 130 8.93 14.08 -16.16
CA ALA A 130 8.70 14.52 -14.79
C ALA A 130 7.37 13.96 -14.26
N GLY A 131 7.45 13.13 -13.21
CA GLY A 131 6.30 12.47 -12.61
C GLY A 131 5.97 11.08 -13.17
N ALA A 132 6.73 10.60 -14.16
CA ALA A 132 6.81 9.16 -14.45
C ALA A 132 7.44 8.42 -13.27
N PHE A 133 7.16 7.14 -13.15
CA PHE A 133 7.61 6.33 -12.04
C PHE A 133 8.69 5.30 -12.43
N GLU A 134 8.91 5.10 -13.74
CA GLU A 134 10.01 4.29 -14.29
C GLU A 134 11.40 4.94 -14.17
#